data_AF-K5WBV7-F1
#
_entry.id   AF-K5WBV7-F1
#
_cell.length_a   1.000
_cell.length_b   1.000
_cell.length_c   1.000
_cell.angle_alpha   90.00
_cell.angle_beta   90.00
_cell.angle_gamma   90.00
#
_symmetry.space_group_name_H-M   'P 1'
#
loop_
_entity.id
_entity.type
_entity.pdbx_description
1 polymer ?
#
loop_
_entity_poly.entity_id
_entity_poly.type
_entity_poly.pdbx_seq_one_letter_code
_entity_poly.pdbx_strand_id
1 'polypeptide(L)'
;MVKRGSENGQKFIKACRGRLAAMPVNIDDYASEEDIERWGNWIQYAFDMAWSANVEKVKPSHHAKSWWNAECNKRAKELRNICASVKSIKKDIRRYIMIHRLGISENDDEILTSIENKNDLASIHLIEEAQKIKNASNRLRAAAKRAKRDFFEGVLKHTHPSRIWNNVEWMKPQKQVTNVALTNSQGDIVTDSKGVGEIFQQQFTPTNGRPVDMTIADEMEQLEERAFPPMSRTEMQEALKGTSNFSAPGPDHVSWFW
;
A
#
# COMPACT_ATOMS: atom_id res chain seq x y z
N MET A 1 2.80 -16.44 10.98
CA MET A 1 3.99 -16.79 10.18
C MET A 1 4.30 -18.25 10.44
N VAL A 2 4.38 -19.07 9.38
CA VAL A 2 4.82 -20.47 9.49
C VAL A 2 6.35 -20.49 9.30
N LYS A 3 7.11 -20.70 10.38
CA LYS A 3 8.58 -20.69 10.30
C LYS A 3 9.09 -21.99 9.68
N ARG A 4 9.95 -21.91 8.68
CA ARG A 4 10.60 -23.09 8.06
C ARG A 4 11.36 -23.90 9.12
N GLY A 5 11.13 -25.21 9.17
CA GLY A 5 11.76 -26.12 10.14
C GLY A 5 11.16 -26.11 11.55
N SER A 6 10.15 -25.29 11.82
CA SER A 6 9.37 -25.38 13.08
C SER A 6 8.40 -26.56 13.06
N GLU A 7 7.95 -27.01 14.23
CA GLU A 7 6.93 -28.07 14.36
C GLU A 7 5.65 -27.71 13.59
N ASN A 8 5.18 -26.46 13.72
CA ASN A 8 4.04 -25.94 12.97
C ASN A 8 4.32 -25.89 11.45
N GLY A 9 5.56 -25.61 11.06
CA GLY A 9 5.99 -25.70 9.66
C GLY A 9 5.97 -27.12 9.11
N GLN A 10 6.38 -28.12 9.91
CA GLN A 10 6.29 -29.52 9.52
C GLN A 10 4.83 -29.98 9.43
N LYS A 11 3.97 -29.57 10.38
CA LYS A 11 2.52 -29.84 10.34
C LYS A 11 1.87 -29.22 9.10
N PHE A 12 2.22 -27.98 8.76
CA PHE A 12 1.77 -27.32 7.53
C PHE A 12 2.20 -28.10 6.27
N ILE A 13 3.48 -28.45 6.14
CA ILE A 13 3.98 -29.21 4.99
C ILE A 13 3.30 -30.57 4.88
N LYS A 14 3.10 -31.27 6.01
CA LYS A 14 2.39 -32.55 6.05
C LYS A 14 0.93 -32.41 5.61
N ALA A 15 0.25 -31.34 6.04
CA ALA A 15 -1.12 -31.05 5.62
C ALA A 15 -1.20 -30.74 4.11
N CYS A 16 -0.27 -29.95 3.56
CA CYS A 16 -0.21 -29.66 2.13
C CYS A 16 0.05 -30.93 1.31
N ARG A 17 0.99 -31.79 1.73
CA ARG A 17 1.27 -33.07 1.07
C ARG A 17 0.05 -34.00 1.07
N GLY A 18 -0.64 -34.11 2.19
CA GLY A 18 -1.84 -34.95 2.30
C GLY A 18 -2.96 -34.47 1.38
N ARG A 19 -3.11 -33.16 1.19
CA ARG A 19 -4.09 -32.60 0.25
C ARG A 19 -3.64 -32.80 -1.20
N LEU A 20 -2.41 -32.47 -1.56
CA LEU A 20 -1.93 -32.70 -2.94
C LEU A 20 -2.00 -34.18 -3.36
N ALA A 21 -1.85 -35.12 -2.42
CA ALA A 21 -2.04 -36.55 -2.71
C ALA A 21 -3.48 -36.94 -3.07
N ALA A 22 -4.46 -36.08 -2.78
CA ALA A 22 -5.86 -36.27 -3.18
C ALA A 22 -6.18 -35.65 -4.55
N MET A 23 -5.20 -35.04 -5.23
CA MET A 23 -5.39 -34.62 -6.61
C MET A 23 -5.45 -35.84 -7.54
N PRO A 24 -6.26 -35.77 -8.60
CA PRO A 24 -6.27 -36.79 -9.63
C PRO A 24 -4.90 -36.87 -10.30
N VAL A 25 -4.47 -38.10 -10.53
CA VAL A 25 -3.19 -38.40 -11.19
C VAL A 25 -3.40 -38.63 -12.68
N ASN A 26 -4.64 -38.89 -13.12
CA ASN A 26 -4.93 -39.14 -14.52
C ASN A 26 -5.04 -37.84 -15.31
N ILE A 27 -4.49 -37.83 -16.51
CA ILE A 27 -4.49 -36.67 -17.42
C ILE A 27 -5.92 -36.35 -17.90
N ASP A 28 -6.77 -37.37 -18.01
CA ASP A 28 -8.17 -37.21 -18.43
C ASP A 28 -9.00 -36.35 -17.45
N ASP A 29 -8.57 -36.23 -16.19
CA ASP A 29 -9.21 -35.39 -15.17
C ASP A 29 -8.87 -33.88 -15.31
N TYR A 30 -8.04 -33.53 -16.32
CA TYR A 30 -7.63 -32.17 -16.66
C TYR A 30 -7.90 -31.84 -18.14
N ALA A 31 -8.83 -32.57 -18.77
CA ALA A 31 -9.07 -32.48 -20.22
C ALA A 31 -9.76 -31.17 -20.66
N SER A 32 -10.43 -30.47 -19.74
CA SER A 32 -11.13 -29.21 -20.02
C SER A 32 -10.55 -28.02 -19.23
N GLU A 33 -10.75 -26.82 -19.75
CA GLU A 33 -10.41 -25.57 -19.06
C GLU A 33 -11.13 -25.47 -17.70
N GLU A 34 -12.40 -25.88 -17.64
CA GLU A 34 -13.20 -25.88 -16.42
C GLU A 34 -12.61 -26.82 -15.35
N ASP A 35 -12.07 -27.97 -15.75
CA ASP A 35 -11.42 -28.91 -14.82
C ASP A 35 -10.12 -28.32 -14.25
N ILE A 36 -9.32 -27.65 -15.08
CA ILE A 36 -8.09 -26.98 -14.66
C ILE A 36 -8.40 -25.86 -13.67
N GLU A 37 -9.39 -25.01 -13.95
CA GLU A 37 -9.81 -23.95 -13.03
C GLU A 37 -10.36 -24.51 -11.72
N ARG A 38 -11.18 -25.55 -11.79
CA ARG A 38 -11.74 -26.22 -10.61
C ARG A 38 -10.63 -26.74 -9.69
N TRP A 39 -9.63 -27.41 -10.26
CA TRP A 39 -8.51 -27.93 -9.47
C TRP A 39 -7.57 -26.82 -9.00
N GLY A 40 -7.35 -25.76 -9.78
CA GLY A 40 -6.60 -24.57 -9.36
C GLY A 40 -7.23 -23.90 -8.14
N ASN A 41 -8.54 -23.66 -8.18
CA ASN A 41 -9.31 -23.13 -7.06
C ASN A 41 -9.28 -24.05 -5.84
N TRP A 42 -9.35 -25.37 -6.08
CA TRP A 42 -9.26 -26.35 -5.01
C TRP A 42 -7.88 -26.35 -4.32
N ILE A 43 -6.78 -26.27 -5.08
CA ILE A 43 -5.41 -26.18 -4.54
C ILE A 43 -5.26 -24.92 -3.69
N GLN A 44 -5.74 -23.78 -4.20
CA GLN A 44 -5.70 -22.51 -3.48
C GLN A 44 -6.45 -22.63 -2.14
N TYR A 45 -7.69 -23.13 -2.18
CA TYR A 45 -8.48 -23.38 -0.96
C TYR A 45 -7.78 -24.34 0.01
N ALA A 46 -7.21 -25.42 -0.50
CA ALA A 46 -6.49 -26.42 0.28
C ALA A 46 -5.26 -25.83 1.01
N PHE A 47 -4.53 -24.93 0.35
CA PHE A 47 -3.40 -24.24 0.95
C PHE A 47 -3.82 -23.15 1.92
N ASP A 48 -4.86 -22.37 1.63
CA ASP A 48 -5.39 -21.37 2.55
C ASP A 48 -5.90 -21.99 3.85
N MET A 49 -6.57 -23.15 3.74
CA MET A 49 -6.98 -23.95 4.89
C MET A 49 -5.79 -24.51 5.67
N ALA A 50 -4.74 -24.99 5.00
CA ALA A 50 -3.53 -25.49 5.66
C ALA A 50 -2.82 -24.35 6.39
N TRP A 51 -2.72 -23.20 5.73
CA TRP A 51 -2.05 -22.01 6.23
C TRP A 51 -2.79 -21.49 7.47
N SER A 52 -4.09 -21.26 7.37
CA SER A 52 -4.91 -20.74 8.46
C SER A 52 -4.87 -21.63 9.71
N ALA A 53 -4.82 -22.96 9.55
CA ALA A 53 -4.72 -23.89 10.67
C ALA A 53 -3.35 -23.91 11.36
N ASN A 54 -2.27 -23.56 10.64
CA ASN A 54 -0.89 -23.70 11.14
C ASN A 54 -0.17 -22.35 11.34
N VAL A 55 -0.78 -21.24 10.95
CA VAL A 55 -0.21 -19.90 11.12
C VAL A 55 -0.20 -19.52 12.60
N GLU A 56 1.01 -19.38 13.13
CA GLU A 56 1.19 -18.75 14.42
C GLU A 56 1.02 -17.22 14.27
N LYS A 57 0.15 -16.61 15.08
CA LYS A 57 0.07 -15.15 15.18
C LYS A 57 1.42 -14.64 15.66
N VAL A 58 2.04 -13.73 14.91
CA VAL A 58 3.33 -13.14 15.31
C VAL A 58 3.09 -12.36 16.60
N LYS A 59 3.53 -12.92 17.72
CA LYS A 59 3.52 -12.23 19.00
C LYS A 59 4.76 -11.34 19.07
N PRO A 60 4.64 -10.05 19.38
CA PRO A 60 5.79 -9.21 19.68
C PRO A 60 6.62 -9.88 20.78
N SER A 61 7.90 -10.14 20.50
CA SER A 61 8.84 -10.68 21.50
C SER A 61 9.05 -9.66 22.63
N HIS A 62 9.29 -10.11 23.86
CA HIS A 62 9.69 -9.24 24.97
C HIS A 62 10.96 -8.42 24.67
N HIS A 63 11.81 -8.92 23.76
CA HIS A 63 13.02 -8.23 23.30
C HIS A 63 12.76 -7.25 22.15
N ALA A 64 11.56 -7.21 21.59
CA ALA A 64 11.21 -6.22 20.58
C ALA A 64 11.11 -4.85 21.27
N LYS A 65 12.14 -4.02 21.07
CA LYS A 65 12.13 -2.65 21.55
C LYS A 65 10.92 -1.93 20.93
N SER A 66 9.98 -1.53 21.77
CA SER A 66 8.80 -0.80 21.32
C SER A 66 9.19 0.64 21.01
N TRP A 67 8.84 1.10 19.81
CA TRP A 67 8.89 2.53 19.46
C TRP A 67 7.79 3.33 20.19
N TRP A 68 6.83 2.64 20.84
CA TRP A 68 5.74 3.27 21.58
C TRP A 68 6.24 3.85 22.89
N ASN A 69 6.15 5.16 23.05
CA ASN A 69 6.69 5.89 24.21
C ASN A 69 5.59 6.38 25.18
N ALA A 70 6.00 7.04 26.26
CA ALA A 70 5.11 7.60 27.27
C ALA A 70 4.12 8.64 26.69
N GLU A 71 4.53 9.41 25.68
CA GLU A 71 3.66 10.36 25.01
C GLU A 71 2.52 9.64 24.27
N CYS A 72 2.82 8.57 23.54
CA CYS A 72 1.82 7.75 22.86
C CYS A 72 0.82 7.16 23.87
N ASN A 73 1.30 6.68 25.03
CA ASN A 73 0.44 6.21 26.11
C ASN A 73 -0.48 7.31 26.65
N LYS A 74 0.05 8.52 26.87
CA LYS A 74 -0.72 9.68 27.32
C LYS A 74 -1.83 10.03 26.32
N ARG A 75 -1.51 10.14 25.03
CA ARG A 75 -2.48 10.46 23.97
C ARG A 75 -3.51 9.34 23.75
N ALA A 76 -3.11 8.08 23.88
CA ALA A 76 -4.02 6.96 23.79
C ALA A 76 -4.98 6.89 24.99
N LYS A 77 -4.52 7.29 26.17
CA LYS A 77 -5.38 7.44 27.36
C LYS A 77 -6.37 8.61 27.19
N GLU A 78 -5.90 9.76 26.70
CA GLU A 78 -6.74 10.92 26.35
C GLU A 78 -7.88 10.51 25.40
N LEU A 79 -7.56 9.86 24.27
CA LEU A 79 -8.56 9.40 23.31
C LEU A 79 -9.55 8.38 23.92
N ARG A 80 -9.06 7.43 24.72
CA ARG A 80 -9.92 6.43 25.39
C ARG A 80 -10.91 7.09 26.35
N ASN A 81 -10.46 8.08 27.12
CA ASN A 81 -11.31 8.79 28.08
C ASN A 81 -12.43 9.56 27.37
N ILE A 82 -12.11 10.26 26.27
CA ILE A 82 -13.11 10.98 25.47
C ILE A 82 -14.13 9.99 24.86
N CYS A 83 -13.65 8.90 24.26
CA CYS A 83 -14.53 7.85 23.73
C CYS A 83 -15.42 7.21 24.81
N ALA A 84 -14.92 7.05 26.03
CA ALA A 84 -15.69 6.53 27.16
C ALA A 84 -16.80 7.51 27.59
N SER A 85 -16.50 8.82 27.64
CA SER A 85 -17.50 9.87 27.91
C SER A 85 -18.65 9.82 26.92
N VAL A 86 -18.34 9.79 25.61
CA VAL A 86 -19.36 9.72 24.55
C VAL A 86 -20.21 8.45 24.63
N LYS A 87 -19.61 7.31 24.99
CA LYS A 87 -20.36 6.07 25.21
C LYS A 87 -21.35 6.20 26.38
N SER A 88 -20.97 6.89 27.45
CA SER A 88 -21.86 7.16 28.59
C SER A 88 -23.06 8.01 28.16
N ILE A 89 -22.79 9.13 27.48
CA ILE A 89 -23.85 10.05 27.00
C ILE A 89 -24.84 9.30 26.10
N LYS A 90 -24.35 8.50 25.15
CA LYS A 90 -25.22 7.68 24.27
C LYS A 90 -26.05 6.66 25.04
N LYS A 91 -25.51 6.10 26.13
CA LYS A 91 -26.23 5.16 27.00
C LYS A 91 -27.36 5.88 27.74
N ASP A 92 -27.10 7.08 28.25
CA ASP A 92 -28.09 7.88 28.98
C ASP A 92 -29.24 8.33 28.07
N ILE A 93 -28.93 8.79 26.86
CA ILE A 93 -29.93 9.13 25.83
C ILE A 93 -30.82 7.93 25.51
N ARG A 94 -30.22 6.74 25.28
CA ARG A 94 -30.98 5.51 25.01
C ARG A 94 -31.88 5.12 26.17
N ARG A 95 -31.39 5.24 27.41
CA ARG A 95 -32.16 4.94 28.62
C ARG A 95 -33.37 5.85 28.73
N TYR A 96 -33.19 7.14 28.47
CA TYR A 96 -34.24 8.13 28.50
C TYR A 96 -35.32 7.87 27.42
N ILE A 97 -34.91 7.64 26.17
CA ILE A 97 -35.84 7.26 25.07
C ILE A 97 -36.63 5.99 25.41
N MET A 98 -35.97 5.00 26.03
CA MET A 98 -36.61 3.75 26.42
C MET A 98 -37.68 3.95 27.50
N ILE A 99 -37.40 4.74 28.55
CA ILE A 99 -38.38 5.05 29.60
C ILE A 99 -39.61 5.73 28.99
N HIS A 100 -39.42 6.63 28.02
CA HIS A 100 -40.51 7.29 27.30
C HIS A 100 -41.36 6.34 26.46
N ARG A 101 -40.73 5.48 25.65
CA ARG A 101 -41.46 4.52 24.80
C ARG A 101 -42.33 3.54 25.59
N LEU A 102 -42.05 3.35 26.87
CA LEU A 102 -42.79 2.46 27.75
C LEU A 102 -43.94 3.15 28.48
N GLY A 103 -44.18 4.46 28.26
CA GLY A 103 -45.34 5.17 28.80
C GLY A 103 -45.35 5.34 30.32
N ILE A 104 -44.17 5.34 30.96
CA ILE A 104 -44.02 5.42 32.43
C ILE A 104 -44.08 6.90 32.91
N SER A 105 -44.56 7.84 32.09
CA SER A 105 -44.50 9.27 32.39
C SER A 105 -45.87 9.93 32.29
N GLU A 106 -46.23 10.74 33.29
CA GLU A 106 -47.61 11.22 33.51
C GLU A 106 -47.94 12.57 32.84
N ASN A 107 -47.03 13.18 32.05
CA ASN A 107 -47.27 14.53 31.49
C ASN A 107 -46.63 14.73 30.08
N ASP A 108 -47.26 14.21 29.03
CA ASP A 108 -46.64 14.04 27.70
C ASP A 108 -46.16 15.33 27.00
N ASP A 109 -46.83 16.47 27.17
CA ASP A 109 -46.54 17.72 26.43
C ASP A 109 -45.34 18.51 26.97
N GLU A 110 -45.20 18.62 28.30
CA GLU A 110 -44.06 19.26 28.97
C GLU A 110 -42.76 18.48 28.73
N ILE A 111 -42.92 17.20 28.42
CA ILE A 111 -41.80 16.30 28.23
C ILE A 111 -41.38 16.21 26.77
N LEU A 112 -42.29 16.29 25.79
CA LEU A 112 -41.95 16.46 24.37
C LEU A 112 -41.07 17.69 24.13
N THR A 113 -41.38 18.81 24.77
CA THR A 113 -40.54 20.02 24.75
C THR A 113 -39.21 19.80 25.48
N SER A 114 -39.17 19.02 26.57
CA SER A 114 -37.91 18.62 27.22
C SER A 114 -37.07 17.69 26.34
N ILE A 115 -37.70 16.82 25.55
CA ILE A 115 -37.07 15.89 24.59
C ILE A 115 -36.46 16.65 23.43
N GLU A 116 -37.20 17.58 22.80
CA GLU A 116 -36.70 18.42 21.71
C GLU A 116 -35.52 19.26 22.19
N ASN A 117 -35.66 19.95 23.33
CA ASN A 117 -34.59 20.75 23.90
C ASN A 117 -33.35 19.90 24.27
N LYS A 118 -33.54 18.70 24.84
CA LYS A 118 -32.42 17.78 25.16
C LYS A 118 -31.83 17.15 23.91
N ASN A 119 -32.61 16.87 22.87
CA ASN A 119 -32.12 16.31 21.61
C ASN A 119 -31.30 17.34 20.84
N ASP A 120 -31.70 18.61 20.84
CA ASP A 120 -30.93 19.69 20.23
C ASP A 120 -29.63 19.94 20.99
N LEU A 121 -29.68 20.01 22.34
CA LEU A 121 -28.46 20.09 23.16
C LEU A 121 -27.56 18.86 23.00
N ALA A 122 -28.13 17.65 22.94
CA ALA A 122 -27.38 16.41 22.75
C ALA A 122 -26.76 16.34 21.36
N SER A 123 -27.42 16.85 20.33
CA SER A 123 -26.88 16.91 18.96
C SER A 123 -25.69 17.85 18.88
N ILE A 124 -25.79 19.04 19.47
CA ILE A 124 -24.69 20.01 19.59
C ILE A 124 -23.53 19.38 20.39
N HIS A 125 -23.80 18.80 21.56
CA HIS A 125 -22.78 18.17 22.40
C HIS A 125 -22.13 16.94 21.72
N LEU A 126 -22.87 16.17 20.92
CA LEU A 126 -22.33 15.05 20.16
C LEU A 126 -21.41 15.51 19.02
N ILE A 127 -21.73 16.64 18.36
CA ILE A 127 -20.87 17.25 17.34
C ILE A 127 -19.56 17.74 17.98
N GLU A 128 -19.65 18.44 19.11
CA GLU A 128 -18.47 18.90 19.86
C GLU A 128 -17.58 17.73 20.32
N GLU A 129 -18.18 16.68 20.87
CA GLU A 129 -17.46 15.48 21.29
C GLU A 129 -16.87 14.71 20.11
N ALA A 130 -17.56 14.63 18.98
CA ALA A 130 -17.01 14.06 17.76
C ALA A 130 -15.77 14.82 17.28
N GLN A 131 -15.80 16.16 17.40
CA GLN A 131 -14.64 17.00 17.09
C GLN A 131 -13.50 16.78 18.10
N LYS A 132 -13.80 16.62 19.39
CA LYS A 132 -12.80 16.24 20.41
C LYS A 132 -12.16 14.89 20.12
N ILE A 133 -12.94 13.88 19.72
CA ILE A 133 -12.44 12.57 19.30
C ILE A 133 -11.51 12.71 18.09
N LYS A 134 -11.95 13.45 17.06
CA LYS A 134 -11.15 13.71 15.85
C LYS A 134 -9.81 14.36 16.19
N ASN A 135 -9.83 15.39 17.04
CA ASN A 135 -8.63 16.09 17.49
C ASN A 135 -7.71 15.18 18.32
N ALA A 136 -8.25 14.42 19.27
CA ALA A 136 -7.49 13.49 20.09
C ALA A 136 -6.88 12.34 19.25
N SER A 137 -7.61 11.84 18.27
CA SER A 137 -7.11 10.86 17.29
C SER A 137 -5.95 11.43 16.47
N ASN A 138 -6.08 12.67 15.99
CA ASN A 138 -5.01 13.35 15.26
C ASN A 138 -3.76 13.57 16.13
N ARG A 139 -3.95 13.95 17.40
CA ARG A 139 -2.84 14.08 18.38
C ARG A 139 -2.15 12.75 18.65
N LEU A 140 -2.91 11.66 18.81
CA LEU A 140 -2.36 10.31 18.96
C LEU A 140 -1.58 9.89 17.71
N ARG A 141 -2.13 10.12 16.52
CA ARG A 141 -1.47 9.82 15.25
C ARG A 141 -0.17 10.61 15.11
N ALA A 142 -0.17 11.89 15.46
CA ALA A 142 1.03 12.73 15.44
C ALA A 142 2.08 12.24 16.45
N ALA A 143 1.68 11.91 17.68
CA ALA A 143 2.58 11.35 18.69
C ALA A 143 3.19 10.02 18.23
N ALA A 144 2.38 9.12 17.65
CA ALA A 144 2.85 7.84 17.12
C ALA A 144 3.84 8.03 15.96
N LYS A 145 3.57 8.98 15.04
CA LYS A 145 4.50 9.33 13.95
C LYS A 145 5.83 9.83 14.50
N ARG A 146 5.81 10.74 15.48
CA ARG A 146 7.02 11.26 16.14
C ARG A 146 7.79 10.16 16.86
N ALA A 147 7.13 9.40 17.72
CA ALA A 147 7.75 8.32 18.47
C ALA A 147 8.41 7.27 17.55
N LYS A 148 7.74 6.92 16.45
CA LYS A 148 8.29 6.03 15.42
C LYS A 148 9.54 6.64 14.77
N ARG A 149 9.47 7.90 14.33
CA ARG A 149 10.61 8.59 13.71
C ARG A 149 11.79 8.68 14.68
N ASP A 150 11.57 9.17 15.88
CA ASP A 150 12.64 9.39 16.87
C ASP A 150 13.30 8.05 17.27
N PHE A 151 12.51 6.97 17.35
CA PHE A 151 13.03 5.62 17.57
C PHE A 151 13.95 5.17 16.43
N PHE A 152 13.49 5.23 15.18
CA PHE A 152 14.29 4.78 14.03
C PHE A 152 15.48 5.71 13.75
N GLU A 153 15.34 7.01 13.97
CA GLU A 153 16.45 7.95 13.91
C GLU A 153 17.50 7.61 14.98
N GLY A 154 17.07 7.25 16.19
CA GLY A 154 17.96 6.72 17.22
C GLY A 154 18.68 5.44 16.77
N VAL A 155 17.98 4.50 16.14
CA VAL A 155 18.60 3.28 15.58
C VAL A 155 19.66 3.64 14.53
N LEU A 156 19.37 4.59 13.64
CA LEU A 156 20.31 5.04 12.62
C LEU A 156 21.55 5.71 13.24
N LYS A 157 21.38 6.61 14.21
CA LYS A 157 22.48 7.30 14.90
C LYS A 157 23.45 6.34 15.61
N HIS A 158 22.94 5.25 16.19
CA HIS A 158 23.76 4.26 16.90
C HIS A 158 24.24 3.11 16.00
N THR A 159 23.86 3.10 14.71
CA THR A 159 24.36 2.10 13.76
C THR A 159 25.74 2.50 13.26
N HIS A 160 26.68 1.56 13.25
CA HIS A 160 28.01 1.78 12.67
C HIS A 160 27.92 2.16 11.17
N PRO A 161 28.69 3.13 10.66
CA PRO A 161 28.58 3.62 9.27
C PRO A 161 28.61 2.52 8.20
N SER A 162 29.46 1.50 8.38
CA SER A 162 29.53 0.36 7.45
C SER A 162 28.27 -0.52 7.40
N ARG A 163 27.37 -0.39 8.38
CA ARG A 163 26.15 -1.19 8.53
C ARG A 163 24.87 -0.40 8.24
N ILE A 164 24.96 0.87 7.86
CA ILE A 164 23.78 1.69 7.50
C ILE A 164 22.94 1.01 6.41
N TRP A 165 23.62 0.38 5.43
CA TRP A 165 22.99 -0.37 4.34
C TRP A 165 22.16 -1.57 4.79
N ASN A 166 22.35 -2.09 6.02
CA ASN A 166 21.50 -3.14 6.57
C ASN A 166 20.15 -2.61 7.07
N ASN A 167 20.04 -1.31 7.37
CA ASN A 167 18.76 -0.69 7.75
C ASN A 167 17.89 -0.34 6.53
N VAL A 168 18.48 -0.30 5.33
CA VAL A 168 17.81 0.02 4.06
C VAL A 168 17.97 -1.12 3.05
N GLU A 169 17.79 -2.37 3.50
CA GLU A 169 17.90 -3.54 2.63
C GLU A 169 16.94 -3.52 1.44
N TRP A 170 15.78 -2.87 1.59
CA TRP A 170 14.81 -2.67 0.52
C TRP A 170 15.29 -1.72 -0.59
N MET A 171 16.37 -0.94 -0.35
CA MET A 171 17.04 -0.11 -1.37
C MET A 171 18.23 -0.82 -2.04
N LYS A 172 18.66 -1.99 -1.53
CA LYS A 172 19.67 -2.77 -2.25
C LYS A 172 19.06 -3.19 -3.60
N PRO A 173 19.85 -3.24 -4.69
CA PRO A 173 19.38 -3.79 -5.95
C PRO A 173 18.75 -5.15 -5.68
N GLN A 174 17.45 -5.26 -5.94
CA GLN A 174 16.82 -6.57 -5.89
C GLN A 174 17.54 -7.43 -6.91
N LYS A 175 17.90 -8.65 -6.53
CA LYS A 175 18.36 -9.63 -7.51
C LYS A 175 17.24 -9.77 -8.53
N GLN A 176 17.38 -9.14 -9.70
CA GLN A 176 16.50 -9.43 -10.81
C GLN A 176 16.67 -10.92 -11.04
N VAL A 177 15.57 -11.67 -10.92
CA VAL A 177 15.53 -13.03 -11.44
C VAL A 177 15.86 -12.88 -12.92
N THR A 178 17.06 -13.32 -13.30
CA THR A 178 17.68 -13.01 -14.60
C THR A 178 16.82 -13.46 -15.77
N ASN A 179 15.87 -14.36 -15.52
CA ASN A 179 15.03 -14.96 -16.53
C ASN A 179 13.58 -14.56 -16.22
N VAL A 180 13.13 -13.45 -16.81
CA VAL A 180 11.70 -13.24 -17.02
C VAL A 180 11.29 -14.31 -18.04
N ALA A 181 10.51 -15.28 -17.60
CA ALA A 181 9.86 -16.24 -18.49
C ALA A 181 8.99 -15.45 -19.49
N LEU A 182 9.39 -15.44 -20.76
CA LEU A 182 8.58 -14.88 -21.84
C LEU A 182 7.89 -16.02 -22.58
N THR A 183 6.62 -15.82 -22.91
CA THR A 183 5.86 -16.78 -23.73
C THR A 183 6.06 -16.43 -25.19
N ASN A 184 6.44 -17.42 -26.01
CA ASN A 184 6.52 -17.23 -27.46
C ASN A 184 5.11 -17.15 -28.07
N SER A 185 5.03 -16.83 -29.37
CA SER A 185 3.76 -16.80 -30.12
C SER A 185 3.06 -18.16 -30.25
N GLN A 186 3.75 -19.26 -29.94
CA GLN A 186 3.23 -20.63 -29.94
C GLN A 186 2.73 -21.09 -28.56
N GLY A 187 2.90 -20.28 -27.51
CA GLY A 187 2.47 -20.59 -26.15
C GLY A 187 3.54 -21.21 -25.24
N ASP A 188 4.76 -21.46 -25.72
CA ASP A 188 5.84 -22.03 -24.91
C ASP A 188 6.55 -20.97 -24.07
N ILE A 189 6.93 -21.37 -22.86
CA ILE A 189 7.69 -20.54 -21.94
C ILE A 189 9.19 -20.65 -22.24
N VAL A 190 9.80 -19.54 -22.66
CA VAL A 190 11.23 -19.45 -22.92
C VAL A 190 11.92 -18.76 -21.75
N THR A 191 12.86 -19.49 -21.15
CA THR A 191 13.64 -19.04 -19.99
C THR A 191 15.12 -18.83 -20.30
N ASP A 192 15.58 -19.23 -21.49
CA ASP A 192 16.96 -19.04 -21.92
C ASP A 192 17.19 -17.59 -22.39
N SER A 193 18.30 -16.98 -21.99
CA SER A 193 18.58 -15.56 -22.26
C SER A 193 18.59 -15.23 -23.75
N LYS A 194 19.09 -16.14 -24.58
CA LYS A 194 19.12 -15.95 -26.03
C LYS A 194 17.72 -15.98 -26.62
N GLY A 195 16.92 -16.98 -26.24
CA GLY A 195 15.53 -17.10 -26.69
C GLY A 195 14.63 -15.95 -26.20
N VAL A 196 14.83 -15.46 -24.97
CA VAL A 196 14.17 -14.25 -24.45
C VAL A 196 14.50 -13.04 -25.32
N GLY A 197 15.77 -12.88 -25.71
CA GLY A 197 16.22 -11.80 -26.60
C GLY A 197 15.60 -11.89 -28.00
N GLU A 198 15.50 -13.09 -28.57
CA GLU A 198 14.88 -13.32 -29.88
C GLU A 198 13.38 -13.02 -29.86
N ILE A 199 12.65 -13.45 -28.82
CA ILE A 199 11.22 -13.12 -28.65
C ILE A 199 11.03 -11.62 -28.50
N PHE A 200 11.88 -10.97 -27.69
CA PHE A 200 11.82 -9.53 -27.49
C PHE A 200 12.06 -8.78 -28.81
N GLN A 201 13.07 -9.18 -29.59
CA GLN A 201 13.33 -8.61 -30.91
C GLN A 201 12.15 -8.81 -31.86
N GLN A 202 11.53 -10.00 -31.88
CA GLN A 202 10.36 -10.25 -32.72
C GLN A 202 9.15 -9.42 -32.31
N GLN A 203 8.95 -9.18 -31.02
CA GLN A 203 7.80 -8.41 -30.51
C GLN A 203 7.90 -6.92 -30.84
N PHE A 204 9.08 -6.31 -30.69
CA PHE A 204 9.25 -4.87 -30.88
C PHE A 204 9.75 -4.48 -32.28
N THR A 205 10.46 -5.39 -32.93
CA THR A 205 11.04 -5.19 -34.26
C THR A 205 10.83 -6.45 -35.12
N PRO A 206 9.56 -6.80 -35.41
CA PRO A 206 9.27 -7.93 -36.27
C PRO A 206 9.93 -7.73 -37.64
N THR A 207 10.54 -8.80 -38.16
CA THR A 207 11.18 -8.78 -39.49
C THR A 207 10.19 -8.36 -40.58
N ASN A 208 8.91 -8.67 -40.40
CA ASN A 208 7.81 -8.17 -41.21
C ASN A 208 7.05 -7.10 -40.41
N GLY A 209 7.62 -5.90 -40.33
CA GLY A 209 6.96 -4.74 -39.74
C GLY A 209 5.63 -4.44 -40.42
N ARG A 210 4.65 -3.96 -39.66
CA ARG A 210 3.40 -3.44 -40.25
C ARG A 210 3.80 -2.31 -41.23
N PRO A 211 3.27 -2.31 -42.47
CA PRO A 211 3.56 -1.23 -43.40
C PRO A 211 3.14 0.10 -42.74
N VAL A 212 4.09 1.02 -42.63
CA VAL A 212 3.83 2.37 -42.14
C VAL A 212 3.21 3.14 -43.27
N ASP A 213 2.02 3.67 -43.02
CA ASP A 213 1.36 4.52 -44.00
C ASP A 213 2.05 5.89 -44.04
N MET A 214 2.75 6.15 -45.14
CA MET A 214 3.50 7.39 -45.32
C MET A 214 2.58 8.54 -45.73
N THR A 215 1.35 8.28 -46.18
CA THR A 215 0.40 9.34 -46.55
C THR A 215 -0.02 10.16 -45.33
N ILE A 216 0.12 9.61 -44.11
CA ILE A 216 -0.10 10.33 -42.86
C ILE A 216 0.77 11.60 -42.80
N ALA A 217 2.02 11.56 -43.29
CA ALA A 217 2.89 12.73 -43.28
C ALA A 217 2.42 13.83 -44.25
N ASP A 218 1.75 13.44 -45.34
CA ASP A 218 1.17 14.36 -46.32
C ASP A 218 -0.18 14.91 -45.84
N GLU A 219 -0.93 14.14 -45.05
CA GLU A 219 -2.21 14.52 -44.42
C GLU A 219 -2.02 15.35 -43.14
N MET A 220 -0.80 15.41 -42.59
CA MET A 220 -0.50 16.25 -41.44
C MET A 220 -0.63 17.73 -41.79
N GLU A 221 -1.64 18.37 -41.23
CA GLU A 221 -1.84 19.82 -41.35
C GLU A 221 -0.58 20.55 -40.86
N GLN A 222 0.06 21.30 -41.76
CA GLN A 222 1.14 22.20 -41.39
C GLN A 222 0.57 23.31 -40.52
N LEU A 223 0.82 23.20 -39.22
CA LEU A 223 0.49 24.27 -38.28
C LEU A 223 1.30 25.52 -38.64
N GLU A 224 0.72 26.69 -38.35
CA GLU A 224 1.42 27.95 -38.55
C GLU A 224 2.79 27.93 -37.88
N GLU A 225 3.79 28.44 -38.57
CA GLU A 225 5.14 28.54 -38.04
C GLU A 225 5.09 29.32 -36.73
N ARG A 226 5.48 28.65 -35.63
CA ARG A 226 5.50 29.26 -34.32
C ARG A 226 6.47 30.43 -34.36
N ALA A 227 5.96 31.65 -34.19
CA ALA A 227 6.79 32.84 -34.12
C ALA A 227 7.90 32.64 -33.08
N PHE A 228 9.15 32.73 -33.52
CA PHE A 228 10.32 32.71 -32.66
C PHE A 228 10.70 34.18 -32.38
N PRO A 229 10.21 34.79 -31.27
CA PRO A 229 10.49 36.19 -31.01
C PRO A 229 12.00 36.41 -30.85
N PRO A 230 12.52 37.57 -31.28
CA PRO A 230 13.93 37.89 -31.07
C PRO A 230 14.24 37.88 -29.58
N MET A 231 15.19 37.03 -29.19
CA MET A 231 15.64 36.95 -27.79
C MET A 231 16.55 38.13 -27.49
N SER A 232 16.26 38.84 -26.40
CA SER A 232 17.10 39.93 -25.92
C SER A 232 18.35 39.39 -25.22
N ARG A 233 19.44 40.16 -25.25
CA ARG A 233 20.66 39.84 -24.49
C ARG A 233 20.39 39.72 -22.99
N THR A 234 19.44 40.48 -22.47
CA THR A 234 19.05 40.45 -21.04
C THR A 234 18.36 39.15 -20.66
N GLU A 235 17.47 38.61 -21.49
CA GLU A 235 16.83 37.31 -21.25
C GLU A 235 17.85 36.17 -21.27
N MET A 236 18.82 36.21 -22.20
CA MET A 236 19.91 35.23 -22.22
C MET A 236 20.74 35.30 -20.94
N GLN A 237 21.09 36.51 -20.48
CA GLN A 237 21.83 36.69 -19.22
C GLN A 237 21.04 36.21 -18.00
N GLU A 238 19.73 36.42 -17.97
CA GLU A 238 18.86 35.95 -16.89
C GLU A 238 18.74 34.44 -16.87
N ALA A 239 18.56 33.80 -18.03
CA ALA A 239 18.54 32.34 -18.15
C ALA A 239 19.87 31.71 -17.70
N LEU A 240 21.00 32.34 -18.05
CA LEU A 240 22.33 31.87 -17.67
C LEU A 240 22.69 32.10 -16.19
N LYS A 241 22.03 33.03 -15.49
CA LYS A 241 22.29 33.24 -14.04
C LYS A 241 21.97 32.00 -13.20
N GLY A 242 21.02 31.17 -13.64
CA GLY A 242 20.60 29.95 -12.95
C GLY A 242 21.40 28.70 -13.35
N THR A 243 22.21 28.77 -14.41
CA THR A 243 22.97 27.61 -14.89
C THR A 243 24.28 27.47 -14.11
N SER A 244 24.55 26.28 -13.60
CA SER A 244 25.82 25.98 -12.95
C SER A 244 26.89 25.72 -14.01
N ASN A 245 28.00 26.45 -13.92
CA ASN A 245 29.19 26.20 -14.76
C ASN A 245 29.85 24.84 -14.44
N PHE A 246 29.41 24.14 -13.39
CA PHE A 246 29.94 22.83 -12.97
C PHE A 246 29.03 21.66 -13.36
N SER A 247 28.05 21.86 -14.25
CA SER A 247 27.31 20.72 -14.81
C SER A 247 28.25 19.79 -15.59
N ALA A 248 28.01 18.48 -15.51
CA ALA A 248 28.71 17.52 -16.35
C ALA A 248 28.46 17.83 -17.84
N PRO A 249 29.48 17.69 -18.72
CA PRO A 249 29.32 17.93 -20.15
C PRO A 249 28.30 16.97 -20.75
N GLY A 250 27.57 17.45 -21.76
CA GLY A 250 26.63 16.64 -22.53
C GLY A 250 27.34 15.61 -23.43
N PRO A 251 26.57 14.80 -24.18
CA PRO A 251 27.10 13.85 -25.16
C PRO A 251 27.91 14.50 -26.30
N ASP A 252 27.76 15.81 -26.48
CA ASP A 252 28.52 16.66 -27.40
C ASP A 252 29.89 17.06 -26.84
N HIS A 253 30.21 16.68 -25.60
CA HIS A 253 31.46 16.96 -24.89
C HIS A 253 31.78 18.46 -24.72
N VAL A 254 30.83 19.36 -24.94
CA VAL A 254 31.02 20.79 -24.72
C VAL A 254 30.96 21.07 -23.22
N SER A 255 31.98 21.74 -22.69
CA SER A 255 32.08 22.09 -21.28
C SER A 255 32.26 23.60 -21.09
N TRP A 256 31.90 24.11 -19.92
CA TRP A 256 32.03 25.52 -19.56
C TRP A 256 33.47 25.97 -19.25
N PHE A 257 34.44 25.05 -19.27
CA PHE A 257 35.84 25.32 -18.97
C PHE A 257 36.68 25.14 -20.24
N TRP A 258 37.42 26.18 -20.59
CA TRP A 258 38.50 26.19 -21.58
C TRP A 258 39.80 26.59 -20.90
#